data_AF-A0A2M7RVU7-F1
#
_entry.id   AF-A0A2M7RVU7-F1
#
_cell.length_a   1.000
_cell.length_b   1.000
_cell.length_c   1.000
_cell.angle_alpha   90.00
_cell.angle_beta   90.00
_cell.angle_gamma   90.00
#
_symmetry.space_group_name_H-M   'P 1'
#
loop_
_entity.id
_entity.type
_entity.pdbx_description
1 polymer ?
#
loop_
_entity_poly.entity_id
_entity_poly.type
_entity_poly.pdbx_seq_one_letter_code
_entity_poly.pdbx_strand_id
1 'polypeptide(L)'
;VVLLYLPFFNATFITNYTQSVGLWFKTFEFNASFYYLARAIGYQISGYNQIAVIGKIIPLLVISIILIITFFRENKTSIQLITAMLFSLSIYFFLSTTVHPWYVASLVLLSIFTKYRFALVWSFIIILSYHAYANNVFNENLRVVGLAYTLLFLFIFWEIRMRQYIFPTKKQ
;
A
#
# COMPACT_ATOMS: atom_id res chain seq x y z
N VAL A 1 -12.18 16.43 -18.23
CA VAL A 1 -12.46 15.26 -17.39
C VAL A 1 -13.89 15.27 -16.86
N VAL A 2 -14.33 16.28 -16.10
CA VAL A 2 -15.70 16.34 -15.52
C VAL A 2 -16.83 16.24 -16.56
N LEU A 3 -16.71 16.92 -17.71
CA LEU A 3 -17.69 16.86 -18.80
C LEU A 3 -17.88 15.45 -19.40
N LEU A 4 -16.88 14.57 -19.31
CA LEU A 4 -16.97 13.19 -19.80
C LEU A 4 -17.79 12.27 -18.86
N TYR A 5 -17.99 12.69 -17.61
CA TYR A 5 -18.76 11.94 -16.60
C TYR A 5 -20.22 12.37 -16.52
N LEU A 6 -20.58 13.53 -17.10
CA LEU A 6 -21.94 14.06 -17.13
C LEU A 6 -23.01 13.06 -17.62
N PRO A 7 -22.80 12.27 -18.71
CA PRO A 7 -23.81 11.29 -19.14
C PRO A 7 -23.99 10.11 -18.18
N PHE A 8 -23.08 9.91 -17.22
CA PHE A 8 -23.15 8.85 -16.20
C PHE A 8 -23.62 9.37 -14.83
N PHE A 9 -23.81 10.69 -14.70
CA PHE A 9 -24.18 11.30 -13.43
C PHE A 9 -25.67 11.10 -13.14
N ASN A 10 -25.96 10.24 -12.16
CA ASN A 10 -27.31 9.97 -11.66
C ASN A 10 -27.25 9.88 -10.12
N ALA A 11 -28.29 10.33 -9.41
CA ALA A 11 -28.41 10.18 -7.96
C ALA A 11 -28.25 8.71 -7.52
N THR A 12 -28.81 7.76 -8.27
CA THR A 12 -28.63 6.32 -8.01
C THR A 12 -27.18 5.89 -8.16
N PHE A 13 -26.45 6.46 -9.12
CA PHE A 13 -25.03 6.19 -9.30
C PHE A 13 -24.22 6.65 -8.07
N ILE A 14 -24.49 7.84 -7.54
CA ILE A 14 -23.80 8.35 -6.34
C ILE A 14 -24.04 7.43 -5.14
N THR A 15 -25.30 7.02 -4.91
CA THR A 15 -25.64 6.11 -3.81
C THR A 15 -24.94 4.76 -3.94
N ASN A 16 -25.03 4.12 -5.12
CA ASN A 16 -24.42 2.82 -5.36
C ASN A 16 -22.89 2.88 -5.29
N TYR A 17 -22.29 3.95 -5.80
CA TYR A 17 -20.85 4.17 -5.73
C TYR A 17 -20.39 4.36 -4.29
N THR A 18 -21.07 5.20 -3.51
CA THR A 18 -20.76 5.45 -2.09
C THR A 18 -20.87 4.16 -1.27
N GLN A 19 -21.91 3.35 -1.52
CA GLN A 19 -22.07 2.05 -0.88
C GLN A 19 -20.94 1.09 -1.26
N SER A 20 -20.56 1.04 -2.54
CA SER A 20 -19.48 0.17 -3.03
C SER A 20 -18.12 0.54 -2.43
N VAL A 21 -17.79 1.84 -2.40
CA VAL A 21 -16.57 2.35 -1.77
C VAL A 21 -16.59 2.06 -0.26
N GLY A 22 -17.72 2.30 0.39
CA GLY A 22 -17.90 2.01 1.81
C GLY A 22 -17.75 0.52 2.13
N LEU A 23 -18.24 -0.36 1.27
CA LEU A 23 -18.07 -1.81 1.39
C LEU A 23 -16.59 -2.20 1.26
N TRP A 24 -15.87 -1.56 0.33
CA TRP A 24 -14.45 -1.82 0.07
C TRP A 24 -13.60 -1.64 1.33
N PHE A 25 -13.73 -0.50 2.00
CA PHE A 25 -12.99 -0.19 3.23
C PHE A 25 -13.45 -0.93 4.49
N LYS A 26 -14.62 -1.60 4.44
CA LYS A 26 -15.20 -2.29 5.59
C LYS A 26 -15.08 -3.80 5.54
N THR A 27 -14.79 -4.39 4.38
CA THR A 27 -14.98 -5.83 4.17
C THR A 27 -13.79 -6.50 3.48
N PHE A 28 -13.09 -5.78 2.61
CA PHE A 28 -12.06 -6.38 1.79
C PHE A 28 -10.71 -6.38 2.49
N GLU A 29 -10.15 -7.57 2.61
CA GLU A 29 -8.80 -7.81 3.05
C GLU A 29 -8.14 -8.82 2.11
N PHE A 30 -6.97 -8.46 1.59
CA PHE A 30 -6.20 -9.34 0.71
C PHE A 30 -4.74 -8.91 0.69
N ASN A 31 -3.83 -9.85 0.96
CA ASN A 31 -2.38 -9.66 0.91
C ASN A 31 -1.93 -8.40 1.69
N ALA A 32 -2.49 -8.21 2.88
CA ALA A 32 -2.23 -7.04 3.68
C ALA A 32 -0.96 -7.18 4.53
N SER A 33 -0.24 -6.07 4.72
CA SER A 33 0.94 -6.04 5.59
C SER A 33 0.57 -5.63 7.02
N PHE A 34 0.65 -4.34 7.35
CA PHE A 34 0.47 -3.87 8.74
C PHE A 34 -0.96 -4.07 9.23
N TYR A 35 -1.93 -4.05 8.32
CA TYR A 35 -3.32 -4.36 8.65
C TYR A 35 -3.49 -5.76 9.25
N TYR A 36 -2.77 -6.80 8.80
CA TYR A 36 -2.90 -8.14 9.40
C TYR A 36 -2.35 -8.21 10.84
N LEU A 37 -1.35 -7.40 11.16
CA LEU A 37 -0.89 -7.25 12.54
C LEU A 37 -1.93 -6.51 13.39
N ALA A 38 -2.46 -5.39 12.88
CA ALA A 38 -3.50 -4.63 13.55
C ALA A 38 -4.79 -5.46 13.78
N ARG A 39 -5.16 -6.28 12.79
CA ARG A 39 -6.29 -7.22 12.88
C ARG A 39 -6.08 -8.25 13.98
N ALA A 40 -4.88 -8.85 14.06
CA ALA A 40 -4.56 -9.80 15.12
C ALA A 40 -4.69 -9.18 16.52
N ILE A 41 -4.20 -7.95 16.70
CA ILE A 41 -4.37 -7.18 17.95
C ILE A 41 -5.86 -6.88 18.20
N GLY A 42 -6.60 -6.46 17.18
CA GLY A 42 -8.05 -6.20 17.28
C GLY A 42 -8.86 -7.42 17.73
N TYR A 43 -8.51 -8.61 17.24
CA TYR A 43 -9.10 -9.87 17.71
C TYR A 43 -8.81 -10.14 19.18
N GLN A 44 -7.60 -9.85 19.66
CA GLN A 44 -7.25 -10.04 21.07
C GLN A 44 -8.03 -9.10 22.01
N ILE A 45 -8.33 -7.88 21.56
CA ILE A 45 -9.02 -6.87 22.37
C ILE A 45 -10.54 -7.08 22.34
N SER A 46 -11.11 -7.38 21.18
CA SER A 46 -12.57 -7.33 20.98
C SER A 46 -13.20 -8.68 20.63
N GLY A 47 -12.41 -9.71 20.31
CA GLY A 47 -12.91 -11.03 19.91
C GLY A 47 -13.41 -11.14 18.47
N TYR A 48 -13.36 -10.07 17.67
CA TYR A 48 -13.81 -10.05 16.26
C TYR A 48 -12.97 -9.11 15.38
N ASN A 49 -13.14 -9.22 14.05
CA ASN A 49 -12.41 -8.40 13.08
C ASN A 49 -12.80 -6.91 13.16
N GLN A 50 -11.86 -6.06 13.56
CA GLN A 50 -12.04 -4.61 13.66
C GLN A 50 -11.85 -3.86 12.32
N ILE A 51 -11.99 -4.53 11.18
CA ILE A 51 -11.77 -3.97 9.85
C ILE A 51 -12.50 -2.64 9.61
N ALA A 52 -13.74 -2.50 10.07
CA ALA A 52 -14.52 -1.27 9.87
C ALA A 52 -13.98 -0.07 10.67
N VAL A 53 -13.27 -0.32 11.77
CA VAL A 53 -12.61 0.71 12.58
C VAL A 53 -11.23 0.99 12.00
N ILE A 54 -10.42 -0.05 11.80
CA ILE A 54 -9.05 0.06 11.27
C ILE A 54 -9.06 0.70 9.88
N GLY A 55 -9.98 0.29 9.00
CA GLY A 55 -10.17 0.81 7.65
C GLY A 55 -10.57 2.29 7.59
N LYS A 56 -11.15 2.85 8.66
CA LYS A 56 -11.39 4.31 8.78
C LYS A 56 -10.15 5.07 9.24
N ILE A 57 -9.30 4.43 10.05
CA ILE A 57 -8.08 5.04 10.60
C ILE A 57 -6.96 5.08 9.55
N ILE A 58 -6.83 4.02 8.74
CA ILE A 58 -5.77 3.90 7.71
C ILE A 58 -5.71 5.13 6.78
N PRO A 59 -6.81 5.62 6.16
CA PRO A 59 -6.75 6.79 5.29
C PRO A 59 -6.23 8.05 6.00
N LEU A 60 -6.64 8.28 7.26
CA LEU A 60 -6.18 9.42 8.05
C LEU A 60 -4.67 9.32 8.29
N LEU A 61 -4.19 8.15 8.69
CA LEU A 61 -2.77 7.89 8.91
C LEU A 61 -1.94 8.09 7.64
N VAL A 62 -2.42 7.57 6.50
CA VAL A 62 -1.76 7.72 5.20
C VAL A 62 -1.68 9.19 4.80
N ILE A 63 -2.80 9.93 4.91
CA ILE A 63 -2.83 11.37 4.59
C ILE A 63 -1.84 12.13 5.47
N SER A 64 -1.82 11.87 6.79
CA SER A 64 -0.87 12.51 7.70
C SER A 64 0.58 12.25 7.29
N ILE A 65 0.95 11.01 6.97
CA ILE A 65 2.31 10.67 6.55
C ILE A 65 2.67 11.35 5.22
N ILE A 66 1.76 11.37 4.26
CA ILE A 66 2.00 12.02 2.96
C ILE A 66 2.15 13.54 3.13
N LEU A 67 1.36 14.18 3.98
CA LEU A 67 1.50 15.61 4.29
C LEU A 67 2.85 15.89 4.95
N ILE A 68 3.30 15.02 5.86
CA ILE A 68 4.65 15.14 6.45
C ILE A 68 5.72 15.06 5.35
N ILE A 69 5.65 14.08 4.45
CA ILE A 69 6.60 13.98 3.34
C ILE A 69 6.52 15.21 2.42
N THR A 70 5.32 15.76 2.22
CA THR A 70 5.10 16.91 1.35
C THR A 70 5.74 18.18 1.89
N PHE A 71 5.55 18.46 3.18
CA PHE A 71 6.01 19.72 3.78
C PHE A 71 7.44 19.67 4.33
N PHE A 72 7.92 18.50 4.76
CA PHE A 72 9.23 18.39 5.43
C PHE A 72 10.34 17.82 4.54
N ARG A 73 10.02 17.14 3.42
CA ARG A 73 11.05 16.60 2.52
C ARG A 73 11.39 17.62 1.43
N GLU A 74 12.69 17.79 1.16
CA GLU A 74 13.13 18.58 0.02
C GLU A 74 12.85 17.86 -1.32
N ASN A 75 11.78 18.29 -1.99
CA ASN A 75 11.33 17.76 -3.29
C ASN A 75 11.66 18.74 -4.44
N LYS A 76 12.89 19.29 -4.45
CA LYS A 76 13.29 20.37 -5.36
C LYS A 76 13.49 19.90 -6.81
N THR A 77 13.98 18.68 -7.00
CA THR A 77 14.20 18.10 -8.34
C THR A 77 13.13 17.05 -8.69
N SER A 78 12.91 16.82 -9.99
CA SER A 78 11.95 15.80 -10.45
C SER A 78 12.28 14.41 -9.91
N ILE A 79 13.56 14.03 -9.83
CA ILE A 79 14.00 12.74 -9.27
C ILE A 79 13.68 12.67 -7.77
N GLN A 80 13.91 13.77 -7.02
CA GLN A 80 13.50 13.83 -5.61
C GLN A 80 11.99 13.66 -5.49
N LEU A 81 11.20 14.40 -6.26
CA LEU A 81 9.74 14.30 -6.24
C LEU A 81 9.25 12.87 -6.55
N ILE A 82 9.73 12.25 -7.63
CA ILE A 82 9.36 10.88 -8.00
C ILE A 82 9.76 9.88 -6.89
N THR A 83 10.90 10.10 -6.24
CA THR A 83 11.30 9.29 -5.08
C THR A 83 10.34 9.47 -3.90
N ALA A 84 9.86 10.69 -3.62
CA ALA A 84 8.81 10.90 -2.61
C ALA A 84 7.53 10.17 -2.99
N MET A 85 7.09 10.27 -4.25
CA MET A 85 5.90 9.57 -4.74
C MET A 85 6.02 8.06 -4.58
N LEU A 86 7.18 7.48 -4.89
CA LEU A 86 7.46 6.05 -4.73
C LEU A 86 7.28 5.62 -3.27
N PHE A 87 7.87 6.35 -2.31
CA PHE A 87 7.75 6.03 -0.89
C PHE A 87 6.33 6.27 -0.35
N SER A 88 5.70 7.39 -0.72
CA SER A 88 4.31 7.69 -0.32
C SER A 88 3.34 6.60 -0.78
N LEU A 89 3.46 6.15 -2.05
CA LEU A 89 2.61 5.09 -2.57
C LEU A 89 2.92 3.73 -1.94
N SER A 90 4.20 3.46 -1.65
CA SER A 90 4.61 2.25 -0.91
C SER A 90 4.02 2.21 0.49
N ILE A 91 4.09 3.33 1.23
CA ILE A 91 3.50 3.46 2.57
C ILE A 91 1.99 3.24 2.53
N TYR A 92 1.31 3.84 1.54
CA TYR A 92 -0.12 3.59 1.31
C TYR A 92 -0.41 2.09 1.13
N PHE A 93 0.33 1.39 0.28
CA PHE A 93 0.14 -0.04 0.07
C PHE A 93 0.49 -0.88 1.30
N PHE A 94 1.54 -0.56 2.05
CA PHE A 94 1.88 -1.29 3.28
C PHE A 94 0.80 -1.17 4.36
N LEU A 95 0.08 -0.05 4.39
CA LEU A 95 -0.99 0.21 5.35
C LEU A 95 -2.37 -0.26 4.84
N SER A 96 -2.53 -0.46 3.53
CA SER A 96 -3.81 -0.88 2.93
C SER A 96 -4.27 -2.24 3.46
N THR A 97 -5.60 -2.42 3.55
CA THR A 97 -6.21 -3.72 3.85
C THR A 97 -6.13 -4.68 2.65
N THR A 98 -6.00 -4.13 1.44
CA THR A 98 -6.00 -4.89 0.19
C THR A 98 -4.89 -4.41 -0.74
N VAL A 99 -4.02 -5.34 -1.17
CA VAL A 99 -2.95 -5.08 -2.14
C VAL A 99 -2.90 -6.19 -3.19
N HIS A 100 -3.49 -5.93 -4.36
CA HIS A 100 -3.41 -6.85 -5.49
C HIS A 100 -2.08 -6.73 -6.25
N PRO A 101 -1.59 -7.80 -6.89
CA PRO A 101 -0.34 -7.79 -7.65
C PRO A 101 -0.21 -6.64 -8.65
N TRP A 102 -1.30 -6.27 -9.33
CA TRP A 102 -1.29 -5.19 -10.32
C TRP A 102 -1.12 -3.79 -9.71
N TYR A 103 -1.36 -3.59 -8.41
CA TYR A 103 -1.14 -2.29 -7.75
C TYR A 103 0.35 -1.91 -7.74
N VAL A 104 1.24 -2.89 -7.63
CA VAL A 104 2.70 -2.68 -7.59
C VAL A 104 3.24 -2.17 -8.93
N ALA A 105 2.49 -2.29 -10.03
CA ALA A 105 2.89 -1.75 -11.34
C ALA A 105 3.21 -0.25 -11.29
N SER A 106 2.45 0.53 -10.52
CA SER A 106 2.72 1.96 -10.31
C SER A 106 4.04 2.20 -9.57
N LEU A 107 4.39 1.34 -8.61
CA LEU A 107 5.69 1.42 -7.94
C LEU A 107 6.83 1.07 -8.88
N VAL A 108 6.65 0.05 -9.72
CA VAL A 108 7.64 -0.35 -10.73
C VAL A 108 7.90 0.82 -11.68
N LEU A 109 6.85 1.45 -12.20
CA LEU A 109 6.96 2.62 -13.08
C LEU A 109 7.76 3.76 -12.42
N LEU A 110 7.41 4.13 -11.18
CA LEU A 110 8.11 5.19 -10.46
C LEU A 110 9.57 4.80 -10.19
N SER A 111 9.83 3.53 -9.89
CA SER A 111 11.17 3.04 -9.54
C SER A 111 12.20 3.20 -10.65
N ILE A 112 11.77 3.20 -11.93
CA ILE A 112 12.63 3.37 -13.11
C ILE A 112 13.42 4.70 -13.05
N PHE A 113 12.80 5.75 -12.52
CA PHE A 113 13.42 7.08 -12.40
C PHE A 113 14.19 7.27 -11.09
N THR A 114 14.17 6.26 -10.21
CA THR A 114 14.83 6.30 -8.92
C THR A 114 15.98 5.31 -8.89
N LYS A 115 16.78 5.40 -7.83
CA LYS A 115 17.79 4.37 -7.57
C LYS A 115 17.17 3.13 -6.93
N TYR A 116 15.99 3.20 -6.31
CA TYR A 116 15.41 2.12 -5.51
C TYR A 116 14.84 0.99 -6.38
N ARG A 117 15.13 -0.25 -6.00
CA ARG A 117 14.78 -1.48 -6.74
C ARG A 117 13.81 -2.38 -5.98
N PHE A 118 13.45 -2.05 -4.73
CA PHE A 118 12.51 -2.87 -3.97
C PHE A 118 11.15 -3.06 -4.67
N ALA A 119 10.73 -2.11 -5.52
CA ALA A 119 9.50 -2.25 -6.29
C ALA A 119 9.53 -3.45 -7.26
N LEU A 120 10.69 -3.76 -7.84
CA LEU A 120 10.88 -4.94 -8.70
C LEU A 120 10.86 -6.24 -7.89
N VAL A 121 11.49 -6.22 -6.71
CA VAL A 121 11.45 -7.35 -5.77
C VAL A 121 10.01 -7.60 -5.31
N TRP A 122 9.28 -6.53 -4.98
CA TRP A 122 7.88 -6.61 -4.60
C TRP A 122 7.02 -7.17 -5.74
N SER A 123 7.21 -6.72 -6.98
CA SER A 123 6.43 -7.22 -8.12
C SER A 123 6.65 -8.71 -8.38
N PHE A 124 7.83 -9.23 -8.06
CA PHE A 124 8.12 -10.66 -8.15
C PHE A 124 7.46 -11.44 -7.00
N ILE A 125 7.66 -10.99 -5.76
CA ILE A 125 7.19 -11.69 -4.55
C ILE A 125 5.66 -11.66 -4.44
N ILE A 126 5.01 -10.56 -4.84
CA ILE A 126 3.57 -10.36 -4.63
C ILE A 126 2.70 -11.39 -5.37
N ILE A 127 3.23 -12.01 -6.44
CA ILE A 127 2.52 -13.06 -7.18
C ILE A 127 2.17 -14.25 -6.27
N LEU A 128 2.96 -14.52 -5.23
CA LEU A 128 2.70 -15.58 -4.24
C LEU A 128 1.38 -15.39 -3.50
N SER A 129 0.85 -14.15 -3.43
CA SER A 129 -0.47 -13.88 -2.84
C SER A 129 -1.62 -14.62 -3.54
N TYR A 130 -1.46 -14.95 -4.82
CA TYR A 130 -2.47 -15.71 -5.57
C TYR A 130 -2.59 -17.16 -5.16
N HIS A 131 -1.70 -17.66 -4.28
CA HIS A 131 -1.92 -18.93 -3.60
C HIS A 131 -3.28 -18.97 -2.86
N ALA A 132 -3.84 -17.83 -2.48
CA ALA A 132 -5.19 -17.73 -1.93
C ALA A 132 -6.28 -18.37 -2.82
N TYR A 133 -6.11 -18.30 -4.14
CA TYR A 133 -7.03 -18.84 -5.13
C TYR A 133 -6.84 -20.35 -5.39
N ALA A 134 -5.88 -21.00 -4.73
CA ALA A 134 -5.64 -22.43 -4.88
C ALA A 134 -6.67 -23.31 -4.15
N ASN A 135 -7.57 -22.72 -3.34
CA ASN A 135 -8.63 -23.42 -2.62
C ASN A 135 -10.00 -22.77 -2.90
N ASN A 136 -11.08 -23.56 -2.80
CA ASN A 136 -12.45 -23.12 -3.09
C ASN A 136 -12.99 -22.08 -2.10
N VAL A 137 -12.28 -21.81 -1.00
CA VAL A 137 -12.71 -20.91 0.08
C VAL A 137 -12.02 -19.55 -0.04
N PHE A 138 -11.15 -19.35 -1.03
CA PHE A 138 -10.35 -18.14 -1.23
C PHE A 138 -9.61 -17.70 0.04
N ASN A 139 -9.13 -18.67 0.82
CA ASN A 139 -8.50 -18.42 2.10
C ASN A 139 -6.99 -18.21 1.93
N GLU A 140 -6.50 -17.10 2.45
CA GLU A 140 -5.08 -16.74 2.39
C GLU A 140 -4.25 -17.52 3.42
N ASN A 141 -3.10 -18.01 2.96
CA ASN A 141 -2.10 -18.55 3.87
C ASN A 141 -1.26 -17.41 4.46
N LEU A 142 -1.59 -16.99 5.68
CA LEU A 142 -0.89 -15.90 6.37
C LEU A 142 0.61 -16.16 6.59
N ARG A 143 1.06 -17.43 6.55
CA ARG A 143 2.49 -17.75 6.62
C ARG A 143 3.21 -17.37 5.33
N VAL A 144 2.56 -17.61 4.18
CA VAL A 144 3.08 -17.21 2.86
C VAL A 144 3.12 -15.69 2.75
N VAL A 145 2.03 -15.01 3.14
CA VAL A 145 1.96 -13.54 3.16
C VAL A 145 3.00 -12.96 4.11
N GLY A 146 3.13 -13.51 5.32
CA GLY A 146 4.14 -13.10 6.30
C GLY A 146 5.56 -13.24 5.76
N LEU A 147 5.90 -14.40 5.18
CA LEU A 147 7.22 -14.63 4.58
C LEU A 147 7.49 -13.65 3.43
N ALA A 148 6.52 -13.42 2.54
CA ALA A 148 6.62 -12.49 1.44
C ALA A 148 6.96 -11.06 1.92
N TYR A 149 6.21 -10.55 2.90
CA TYR A 149 6.47 -9.22 3.46
C TYR A 149 7.75 -9.16 4.28
N THR A 150 8.13 -10.22 5.02
CA THR A 150 9.42 -10.28 5.71
C THR A 150 10.59 -10.14 4.73
N LEU A 151 10.59 -10.92 3.65
CA LEU A 151 11.63 -10.83 2.60
C LEU A 151 11.67 -9.45 1.96
N LEU A 152 10.50 -8.88 1.65
CA LEU A 152 10.40 -7.53 1.09
C LEU A 152 10.97 -6.46 2.03
N PHE A 153 10.57 -6.46 3.31
CA PHE A 153 11.06 -5.47 4.27
C PHE A 153 12.55 -5.63 4.57
N LEU A 154 13.07 -6.86 4.63
CA LEU A 154 14.51 -7.10 4.73
C LEU A 154 15.26 -6.50 3.53
N PHE A 155 14.75 -6.70 2.31
CA PHE A 155 15.34 -6.11 1.11
C PHE A 155 15.28 -4.58 1.13
N ILE A 156 14.14 -3.99 1.50
CA ILE A 156 13.99 -2.53 1.62
C ILE A 156 14.98 -1.97 2.64
N PHE A 157 15.09 -2.60 3.82
CA PHE A 157 15.99 -2.16 4.87
C PHE A 157 17.46 -2.23 4.42
N TRP A 158 17.85 -3.35 3.81
CA TRP A 158 19.17 -3.53 3.22
C TRP A 158 19.46 -2.49 2.13
N GLU A 159 18.51 -2.27 1.21
CA GLU A 159 18.65 -1.30 0.13
C GLU A 159 18.83 0.13 0.65
N ILE A 160 18.02 0.55 1.64
CA ILE A 160 18.13 1.88 2.24
C ILE A 160 19.50 2.04 2.92
N ARG A 161 19.93 1.06 3.71
CA ARG A 161 21.24 1.07 4.38
C ARG A 161 22.37 1.18 3.35
N MET A 162 22.40 0.30 2.36
CA MET A 162 23.43 0.30 1.32
C MET A 162 23.49 1.60 0.53
N ARG A 163 22.33 2.19 0.19
CA ARG A 163 22.29 3.45 -0.57
C ARG A 163 22.68 4.67 0.26
N GLN A 164 22.44 4.67 1.57
CA GLN A 164 22.99 5.68 2.48
C GLN A 164 24.53 5.65 2.51
N TYR A 165 25.14 4.46 2.42
CA TYR A 165 26.60 4.32 2.37
C TYR A 165 27.20 4.70 1.01
N ILE A 166 26.53 4.38 -0.11
CA ILE A 166 27.06 4.63 -1.46
C ILE A 166 26.83 6.08 -1.91
N PHE A 167 25.78 6.74 -1.42
CA PHE A 167 25.50 8.15 -1.69
C PHE A 167 25.20 8.85 -0.36
N PRO A 168 26.22 9.26 0.41
CA PRO A 168 25.98 10.05 1.61
C PRO A 168 25.19 11.29 1.18
N THR A 169 23.96 11.40 1.69
CA THR A 169 23.24 12.67 1.66
C THR A 169 24.16 13.65 2.37
N LYS A 170 24.80 14.56 1.62
CA LYS A 170 25.46 15.71 2.20
C LYS A 170 24.40 16.40 3.04
N LYS A 171 24.48 16.25 4.36
CA LYS A 171 23.86 17.20 5.27
C LYS A 171 24.50 18.54 4.92
N GLN A 172 23.74 19.41 4.27
CA GLN A 172 24.03 20.84 4.24
C GLN A 172 23.66 21.40 5.60
#